data_AF-A0A060BT99-F1
#
_entry.id   AF-A0A060BT99-F1
#
_cell.length_a   1.000
_cell.length_b   1.000
_cell.length_c   1.000
_cell.angle_alpha   90.00
_cell.angle_beta   90.00
_cell.angle_gamma   90.00
#
_symmetry.space_group_name_H-M   'P 1'
#
loop_
_entity.id
_entity.type
_entity.pdbx_description
1 polymer ?
#
loop_
_entity_poly.entity_id
_entity_poly.type
_entity_poly.pdbx_seq_one_letter_code
_entity_poly.pdbx_strand_id
1 'polypeptide(L)'
;GHDAINPDLGDFDDFDAFVAAARDLDMEVALDLALQCSPDHPWVHTHPEWFTTRADGSIAYAENPPKKYQDIYPLNFDNDPEGIYGAVRDLLEVWISHGVTIFRVDNPHTKPVNFWQRLLREMHHRHPEILFLARGVHPSAM
;
A
#
# COMPACT_ATOMS: atom_id res chain seq x y z
N GLY A 1 7.38 -8.56 -0.45
CA GLY A 1 5.98 -8.30 -0.82
C GLY A 1 5.91 -6.86 -1.24
N HIS A 2 5.11 -6.05 -0.54
CA HIS A 2 5.15 -4.58 -0.70
C HIS A 2 6.54 -3.96 -0.41
N ASP A 3 7.36 -4.63 0.39
CA ASP A 3 8.70 -4.23 0.85
C ASP A 3 9.85 -4.85 0.04
N ALA A 4 9.56 -5.33 -1.18
CA ALA A 4 10.56 -5.95 -2.05
C ALA A 4 10.50 -5.36 -3.46
N ILE A 5 11.64 -5.40 -4.15
CA ILE A 5 11.75 -5.05 -5.57
C ILE A 5 11.38 -6.28 -6.41
N ASN A 6 10.63 -6.06 -7.50
CA ASN A 6 10.41 -7.12 -8.49
C ASN A 6 11.78 -7.52 -9.08
N PRO A 7 12.17 -8.81 -9.06
CA PRO A 7 13.50 -9.23 -9.50
C PRO A 7 13.84 -8.86 -10.95
N ASP A 8 12.83 -8.67 -11.81
CA ASP A 8 13.05 -8.22 -13.20
C ASP A 8 13.44 -6.73 -13.28
N LEU A 9 13.25 -5.96 -12.20
CA LEU A 9 13.62 -4.55 -12.07
C LEU A 9 14.96 -4.34 -11.35
N GLY A 10 15.58 -5.41 -10.83
CA GLY A 10 16.84 -5.33 -10.09
C GLY A 10 16.66 -5.49 -8.57
N ASP A 11 17.49 -4.78 -7.80
CA ASP A 11 17.47 -4.77 -6.35
C ASP A 11 17.36 -3.34 -5.76
N PHE A 12 17.63 -3.19 -4.46
CA PHE A 12 17.57 -1.89 -3.80
C PHE A 12 18.72 -0.96 -4.20
N ASP A 13 19.90 -1.46 -4.57
CA ASP A 13 20.99 -0.62 -5.06
C ASP A 13 20.61 0.00 -6.42
N ASP A 14 19.95 -0.79 -7.27
CA ASP A 14 19.39 -0.30 -8.54
C ASP A 14 18.29 0.75 -8.32
N PHE A 15 17.40 0.53 -7.34
CA PHE A 15 16.36 1.49 -6.97
C PHE A 15 16.95 2.80 -6.43
N ASP A 16 17.95 2.71 -5.56
CA ASP A 16 18.62 3.88 -4.98
C ASP A 16 19.36 4.68 -6.06
N ALA A 17 19.99 4.00 -7.01
CA ALA A 17 20.61 4.64 -8.18
C ALA A 17 19.56 5.36 -9.04
N PHE A 18 18.37 4.77 -9.24
CA PHE A 18 17.26 5.41 -9.96
C PHE A 18 16.75 6.67 -9.22
N VAL A 19 16.55 6.59 -7.90
CA VAL A 19 16.11 7.74 -7.09
C VAL A 19 17.16 8.84 -7.12
N ALA A 20 18.45 8.52 -7.02
CA ALA A 20 19.54 9.48 -7.13
C ALA A 20 19.54 10.18 -8.49
N ALA A 21 19.42 9.43 -9.58
CA ALA A 21 19.37 9.99 -10.94
C ALA A 21 18.16 10.92 -11.15
N ALA A 22 16.99 10.60 -10.56
CA ALA A 22 15.83 11.49 -10.61
C ALA A 22 16.11 12.82 -9.89
N ARG A 23 16.74 12.76 -8.70
CA ARG A 23 17.09 13.96 -7.93
C ARG A 23 18.12 14.84 -8.64
N ASP A 24 19.10 14.26 -9.32
CA ASP A 24 20.08 15.00 -10.13
C ASP A 24 19.42 15.78 -11.29
N LEU A 25 18.18 15.44 -11.65
CA LEU A 25 17.37 16.11 -12.66
C LEU A 25 16.25 16.98 -12.05
N ASP A 26 16.34 17.32 -10.76
CA ASP A 26 15.32 18.06 -10.03
C ASP A 26 13.92 17.39 -10.05
N MET A 27 13.89 16.06 -10.09
CA MET A 27 12.67 15.25 -10.03
C MET A 27 12.55 14.48 -8.72
N GLU A 28 11.32 14.31 -8.25
CA GLU A 28 10.98 13.48 -7.09
C GLU A 28 10.28 12.18 -7.52
N VAL A 29 10.56 11.09 -6.81
CA VAL A 29 9.94 9.79 -7.03
C VAL A 29 8.71 9.66 -6.15
N ALA A 30 7.56 9.41 -6.79
CA ALA A 30 6.31 9.06 -6.12
C ALA A 30 6.00 7.57 -6.33
N LEU A 31 5.83 6.82 -5.24
CA LEU A 31 5.42 5.41 -5.31
C LEU A 31 3.91 5.23 -5.13
N ASP A 32 3.37 4.21 -5.79
CA ASP A 32 1.97 3.81 -5.65
C ASP A 32 1.79 2.96 -4.39
N LEU A 33 0.97 3.43 -3.45
CA LEU A 33 0.64 2.70 -2.22
C LEU A 33 -0.69 1.96 -2.42
N ALA A 34 -0.61 0.73 -2.90
CA ALA A 34 -1.75 -0.16 -3.09
C ALA A 34 -1.85 -1.21 -1.97
N LEU A 35 -2.69 -0.93 -0.97
CA LEU A 35 -2.97 -1.86 0.14
C LEU A 35 -3.94 -2.96 -0.29
N GLN A 36 -3.40 -3.94 -1.02
CA GLN A 36 -4.04 -5.14 -1.54
C GLN A 36 -2.95 -6.18 -1.85
N CYS A 37 -3.32 -7.44 -2.03
CA CYS A 37 -2.37 -8.53 -2.25
C CYS A 37 -2.76 -9.36 -3.48
N SER A 38 -1.80 -9.85 -4.25
CA SER A 38 -2.08 -10.99 -5.15
C SER A 38 -2.30 -12.27 -4.34
N PRO A 39 -2.88 -13.33 -4.92
CA PRO A 39 -2.99 -14.64 -4.26
C PRO A 39 -1.65 -15.22 -3.79
N ASP A 40 -0.56 -14.89 -4.48
CA ASP A 40 0.79 -15.36 -4.16
C ASP A 40 1.53 -14.45 -3.14
N HIS A 41 0.91 -13.37 -2.68
CA HIS A 41 1.55 -12.47 -1.72
C HIS A 41 1.83 -13.20 -0.40
N PRO A 42 3.02 -13.07 0.21
CA PRO A 42 3.36 -13.79 1.44
C PRO A 42 2.35 -13.63 2.58
N TRP A 43 1.76 -12.44 2.73
CA TRP A 43 0.74 -12.18 3.75
C TRP A 43 -0.48 -13.10 3.65
N VAL A 44 -0.83 -13.63 2.47
CA VAL A 44 -1.95 -14.59 2.32
C VAL A 44 -1.72 -15.85 3.17
N HIS A 45 -0.47 -16.26 3.36
CA HIS A 45 -0.11 -17.43 4.16
C HIS A 45 0.38 -17.07 5.56
N THR A 46 1.10 -15.95 5.72
CA THR A 46 1.70 -15.57 7.02
C THR A 46 0.75 -14.77 7.91
N HIS A 47 -0.24 -14.10 7.31
CA HIS A 47 -1.24 -13.27 7.99
C HIS A 47 -2.65 -13.53 7.43
N PRO A 48 -3.16 -14.77 7.49
CA PRO A 48 -4.49 -15.10 6.97
C PRO A 48 -5.60 -14.26 7.63
N GLU A 49 -5.40 -13.80 8.86
CA GLU A 49 -6.29 -12.92 9.59
C GLU A 49 -6.52 -11.57 8.90
N TRP A 50 -5.58 -11.11 8.07
CA TRP A 50 -5.70 -9.87 7.30
C TRP A 50 -6.59 -9.99 6.06
N PHE A 51 -7.27 -11.13 5.89
CA PHE A 51 -8.19 -11.38 4.79
C PHE A 51 -9.53 -11.91 5.28
N THR A 52 -10.61 -11.58 4.57
CA THR A 52 -11.91 -12.18 4.83
C THR A 52 -12.00 -13.53 4.13
N THR A 53 -11.94 -14.59 4.93
CA THR A 53 -12.11 -15.96 4.45
C THR A 53 -13.59 -16.34 4.42
N ARG A 54 -14.05 -16.90 3.31
CA ARG A 54 -15.41 -17.44 3.15
C ARG A 54 -15.56 -18.77 3.90
N ALA A 55 -16.80 -19.24 4.05
CA ALA A 55 -17.09 -20.51 4.71
C ALA A 55 -16.40 -21.73 4.06
N ASP A 56 -16.07 -21.66 2.77
CA ASP A 56 -15.35 -22.71 2.04
C ASP A 56 -13.81 -22.59 2.13
N GLY A 57 -13.30 -21.61 2.88
CA GLY A 57 -11.87 -21.36 3.01
C GLY A 57 -11.27 -20.47 1.92
N SER A 58 -12.05 -20.05 0.91
CA SER A 58 -11.57 -19.16 -0.15
C SER A 58 -11.59 -17.68 0.27
N ILE A 59 -10.75 -16.86 -0.36
CA ILE A 59 -10.80 -15.39 -0.24
C ILE A 59 -11.48 -14.81 -1.48
N ALA A 60 -12.38 -13.83 -1.28
CA ALA A 60 -13.01 -13.11 -2.37
C ALA A 60 -12.00 -12.21 -3.08
N TYR A 61 -12.00 -12.22 -4.41
CA TYR A 61 -11.27 -11.22 -5.18
C TYR A 61 -11.90 -9.82 -4.97
N ALA A 62 -11.10 -8.76 -5.14
CA ALA A 62 -11.58 -7.40 -4.91
C ALA A 62 -12.49 -6.91 -6.03
N GLU A 63 -13.47 -6.07 -5.69
CA GLU A 63 -14.36 -5.43 -6.65
C GLU A 63 -14.47 -3.92 -6.36
N ASN A 64 -14.61 -3.13 -7.42
CA ASN A 64 -15.08 -1.75 -7.35
C ASN A 64 -16.11 -1.58 -8.48
N PRO A 65 -17.39 -1.94 -8.22
CA PRO A 65 -18.39 -2.12 -9.27
C PRO A 65 -18.45 -0.93 -10.25
N PRO A 66 -18.51 -1.19 -11.57
CA PRO A 66 -18.70 -2.50 -12.21
C PRO A 66 -17.42 -3.33 -12.39
N LYS A 67 -16.26 -2.85 -11.93
CA LYS A 67 -14.96 -3.50 -12.14
C LYS A 67 -14.75 -4.65 -11.16
N LYS A 68 -14.19 -5.74 -11.67
CA LYS A 68 -13.75 -6.93 -10.94
C LYS A 68 -12.25 -7.10 -11.11
N TYR A 69 -11.54 -7.36 -10.03
CA TYR A 69 -10.09 -7.52 -10.02
C TYR A 69 -9.77 -8.93 -9.52
N GLN A 70 -9.81 -9.91 -10.42
CA GLN A 70 -9.72 -11.34 -10.10
C GLN A 70 -8.33 -11.77 -9.60
N ASP A 71 -7.33 -10.92 -9.83
CA ASP A 71 -5.92 -11.09 -9.52
C ASP A 71 -5.51 -10.52 -8.16
N ILE A 72 -6.44 -9.94 -7.40
CA ILE A 72 -6.14 -9.30 -6.10
C ILE A 72 -7.16 -9.65 -5.02
N TYR A 73 -6.67 -9.74 -3.78
CA TYR A 73 -7.42 -9.89 -2.55
C TYR A 73 -7.42 -8.58 -1.74
N PRO A 74 -8.58 -8.13 -1.24
CA PRO A 74 -8.68 -6.98 -0.35
C PRO A 74 -8.25 -7.34 1.08
N LEU A 75 -7.60 -6.40 1.77
CA LEU A 75 -7.26 -6.54 3.18
C LEU A 75 -8.51 -6.30 4.07
N ASN A 76 -8.62 -7.10 5.14
CA ASN A 76 -9.61 -6.95 6.21
C ASN A 76 -8.94 -6.28 7.42
N PHE A 77 -9.37 -5.06 7.74
CA PHE A 77 -8.81 -4.24 8.81
C PHE A 77 -9.49 -4.46 10.18
N ASP A 78 -10.51 -5.32 10.25
CA ASP A 78 -11.30 -5.53 11.48
C ASP A 78 -10.73 -6.66 12.35
N ASN A 79 -10.15 -7.70 11.73
CA ASN A 79 -9.67 -8.89 12.44
C ASN A 79 -8.38 -8.63 13.25
N ASP A 80 -7.45 -7.88 12.68
CA ASP A 80 -6.18 -7.49 13.30
C ASP A 80 -5.75 -6.08 12.86
N PRO A 81 -6.43 -5.03 13.36
CA PRO A 81 -6.16 -3.64 12.96
C PRO A 81 -4.75 -3.18 13.34
N GLU A 82 -4.20 -3.65 14.45
CA GLU A 82 -2.87 -3.23 14.92
C GLU A 82 -1.75 -3.90 14.13
N GLY A 83 -1.89 -5.19 13.76
CA GLY A 83 -0.90 -5.87 12.93
C GLY A 83 -0.79 -5.26 11.53
N ILE A 84 -1.92 -5.03 10.83
CA ILE A 84 -1.89 -4.34 9.53
C ILE A 84 -1.33 -2.93 9.67
N TYR A 85 -1.70 -2.21 10.74
CA TYR A 85 -1.16 -0.87 10.98
C TYR A 85 0.36 -0.87 11.09
N GLY A 86 0.91 -1.76 11.92
CA GLY A 86 2.36 -1.92 12.07
C GLY A 86 3.04 -2.25 10.74
N ALA A 87 2.51 -3.24 10.00
CA ALA A 87 3.09 -3.66 8.74
C ALA A 87 3.08 -2.56 7.66
N VAL A 88 1.98 -1.80 7.53
CA VAL A 88 1.92 -0.69 6.58
C VAL A 88 2.80 0.48 7.00
N ARG A 89 2.90 0.77 8.30
CA ARG A 89 3.84 1.78 8.80
C ARG A 89 5.28 1.38 8.47
N ASP A 90 5.66 0.15 8.79
CA ASP A 90 7.03 -0.34 8.59
C ASP A 90 7.39 -0.40 7.10
N LEU A 91 6.43 -0.77 6.24
CA LEU A 91 6.55 -0.66 4.78
C LEU A 91 6.87 0.77 4.33
N LEU A 92 6.16 1.78 4.83
CA LEU A 92 6.42 3.18 4.45
C LEU A 92 7.82 3.61 4.87
N GLU A 93 8.25 3.23 6.07
CA GLU A 93 9.59 3.53 6.58
C GLU A 93 10.70 2.95 5.68
N VAL A 94 10.52 1.74 5.14
CA VAL A 94 11.44 1.16 4.14
C VAL A 94 11.59 2.10 2.95
N TRP A 95 10.50 2.46 2.28
CA TRP A 95 10.57 3.28 1.07
C TRP A 95 11.03 4.72 1.32
N ILE A 96 10.67 5.30 2.46
CA ILE A 96 11.17 6.61 2.89
C ILE A 96 12.69 6.55 3.08
N SER A 97 13.22 5.47 3.67
CA SER A 97 14.67 5.29 3.84
C SER A 97 15.43 5.19 2.50
N HIS A 98 14.77 4.71 1.45
CA HIS A 98 15.25 4.70 0.06
C HIS A 98 14.93 5.99 -0.72
N GLY A 99 14.51 7.04 0.00
CA GLY A 99 14.42 8.39 -0.56
C GLY A 99 13.12 8.73 -1.29
N VAL A 100 12.08 7.91 -1.16
CA VAL A 100 10.74 8.21 -1.66
C VAL A 100 10.09 9.27 -0.79
N THR A 101 9.68 10.40 -1.39
CA THR A 101 9.09 11.54 -0.69
C THR A 101 7.58 11.67 -0.88
N ILE A 102 7.01 10.93 -1.85
CA ILE A 102 5.59 11.03 -2.21
C ILE A 102 4.98 9.64 -2.33
N PHE A 103 3.82 9.44 -1.71
CA PHE A 103 3.01 8.23 -1.88
C PHE A 103 1.67 8.58 -2.53
N ARG A 104 1.42 8.00 -3.70
CA ARG A 104 0.11 8.06 -4.35
C ARG A 104 -0.72 6.88 -3.83
N VAL A 105 -1.73 7.15 -3.02
CA VAL A 105 -2.55 6.14 -2.35
C VAL A 105 -3.64 5.61 -3.28
N ASP A 106 -3.65 4.30 -3.52
CA ASP A 106 -4.60 3.61 -4.38
C ASP A 106 -5.93 3.33 -3.66
N ASN A 107 -7.02 3.86 -4.21
CA ASN A 107 -8.39 3.62 -3.76
C ASN A 107 -8.56 3.75 -2.23
N PRO A 108 -8.14 4.86 -1.59
CA PRO A 108 -8.17 4.97 -0.13
C PRO A 108 -9.59 4.84 0.45
N HIS A 109 -10.61 5.18 -0.34
CA HIS A 109 -12.03 5.05 0.01
C HIS A 109 -12.49 3.59 0.24
N THR A 110 -11.70 2.60 -0.18
CA THR A 110 -11.98 1.17 0.06
C THR A 110 -11.42 0.67 1.39
N LYS A 111 -10.69 1.51 2.13
CA LYS A 111 -10.05 1.19 3.41
C LYS A 111 -10.67 2.08 4.51
N PRO A 112 -10.61 1.68 5.79
CA PRO A 112 -11.20 2.47 6.87
C PRO A 112 -10.60 3.88 7.00
N VAL A 113 -11.46 4.89 7.20
CA VAL A 113 -11.01 6.29 7.35
C VAL A 113 -10.14 6.48 8.60
N ASN A 114 -10.47 5.80 9.70
CA ASN A 114 -9.71 5.85 10.96
C ASN A 114 -8.28 5.32 10.79
N PHE A 115 -8.08 4.28 9.97
CA PHE A 115 -6.75 3.77 9.62
C PHE A 115 -5.90 4.87 8.97
N TRP A 116 -6.42 5.53 7.93
CA TRP A 116 -5.71 6.61 7.26
C TRP A 116 -5.44 7.81 8.18
N GLN A 117 -6.43 8.22 8.97
CA GLN A 117 -6.26 9.34 9.92
C GLN A 117 -5.12 9.09 10.90
N ARG A 118 -5.01 7.87 11.43
CA ARG A 118 -3.93 7.48 12.34
C ARG A 118 -2.59 7.45 11.61
N LEU A 119 -2.53 6.77 10.45
CA LEU A 119 -1.30 6.61 9.67
C LEU A 119 -0.73 7.97 9.24
N LEU A 120 -1.55 8.82 8.65
CA LEU A 120 -1.14 10.14 8.16
C LEU A 120 -0.69 11.06 9.30
N ARG A 121 -1.34 10.99 10.47
CA ARG A 121 -0.92 11.76 11.65
C ARG A 121 0.46 11.34 12.14
N GLU A 122 0.70 10.04 12.22
CA GLU A 122 2.00 9.51 12.65
C GLU A 122 3.10 9.84 11.64
N MET A 123 2.85 9.62 10.36
CA MET A 123 3.80 9.94 9.28
C MET A 123 4.11 11.43 9.23
N HIS A 124 3.12 12.31 9.34
CA HIS A 124 3.38 13.76 9.38
C HIS A 124 4.20 14.20 10.60
N HIS A 125 4.06 13.50 11.74
CA HIS A 125 4.85 13.81 12.93
C HIS A 125 6.31 13.36 12.79
N ARG A 126 6.56 12.20 12.16
CA ARG A 126 7.89 11.61 12.00
C ARG A 126 8.64 12.15 10.78
N HIS A 127 7.93 12.35 9.68
CA HIS A 127 8.41 12.68 8.35
C HIS A 127 7.54 13.79 7.73
N PRO A 128 7.61 15.04 8.26
CA PRO A 128 6.74 16.14 7.84
C PRO A 128 6.89 16.54 6.36
N GLU A 129 7.98 16.14 5.70
CA GLU A 129 8.26 16.34 4.28
C GLU A 129 7.50 15.40 3.35
N ILE A 130 6.97 14.27 3.85
CA ILE A 130 6.32 13.25 3.03
C ILE A 130 4.92 13.69 2.63
N LEU A 131 4.61 13.58 1.33
CA LEU A 131 3.31 13.91 0.77
C LEU A 131 2.50 12.67 0.42
N PHE A 132 1.21 12.69 0.73
CA PHE A 132 0.26 11.64 0.35
C PHE A 132 -0.79 12.19 -0.61
N LEU A 133 -0.93 11.57 -1.79
CA LEU A 133 -1.94 11.91 -2.79
C LEU A 133 -3.02 10.83 -2.85
N ALA A 134 -4.26 11.17 -2.50
CA ALA A 134 -5.38 10.24 -2.56
C ALA A 134 -5.92 10.07 -3.99
N ARG A 135 -5.83 8.87 -4.57
CA ARG A 135 -6.60 8.53 -5.79
C ARG A 135 -7.98 8.02 -5.42
N GLY A 136 -8.91 8.93 -5.18
CA GLY A 136 -10.33 8.62 -5.01
C GLY A 136 -11.16 9.14 -6.18
N VAL A 137 -11.95 8.27 -6.80
CA VAL A 137 -13.13 8.68 -7.58
C VAL A 137 -14.32 8.10 -6.83
N HIS A 138 -15.04 8.94 -6.09
CA HIS A 138 -16.36 8.56 -5.61
C HIS A 138 -17.31 8.62 -6.82
N PRO A 139 -18.12 7.59 -7.09
CA PRO A 139 -19.35 7.82 -7.83
C PRO A 139 -20.12 8.86 -7.01
N SER A 140 -20.50 9.97 -7.64
CA SER A 140 -21.44 10.92 -7.05
C SER A 140 -22.56 10.12 -6.41
N ALA A 141 -22.88 10.39 -5.14
CA ALA A 141 -24.11 9.90 -4.56
C ALA A 141 -25.25 10.30 -5.51
N MET A 142 -25.91 9.32 -6.12
CA MET A 142 -27.20 9.53 -6.76
C MET A 142 -28.28 9.54 -5.68
#